data_AF-A0A943I5A2-F1
#
_entry.id   AF-A0A943I5A2-F1
#
_cell.length_a   1.000
_cell.length_b   1.000
_cell.length_c   1.000
_cell.angle_alpha   90.00
_cell.angle_beta   90.00
_cell.angle_gamma   90.00
#
_symmetry.space_group_name_H-M   'P 1'
#
loop_
_entity.id
_entity.type
_entity.pdbx_description
1 polymer ?
#
loop_
_entity_poly.entity_id
_entity_poly.type
_entity_poly.pdbx_seq_one_letter_code
_entity_poly.pdbx_strand_id
1 'polypeptide(L)'
;MKKELLTLFCCFLGLWETGNVQAAAPAAAAQPPAVRYYGNTHETLAVVPQKKGYALCYAIPGENGTRWNRFYLVPERRDSYTLREEGPFVKADSVVRISSDGSQLAAGRYVYPAITYTGKPPDEAFQEAPYEMAPDEEALLGYYHGGGEVLLVRENQGELELLYELEKNDQDFTKSNGFALIKDHYDAYTLVEKGPYTDTSSPVRFDRNGSGMGISLRIGNRSYSRIFTRGENGRPERIKPVMTLTQAREKAKTLPIPTKITEEKLDLVNVRDVVPAAKQDLRYSTVNNLFGEAIVSSKKAELNSKAAQALVRAEKILVSKGYGLLIWEGYRSYEDFAVAKLLLGPSRDSLLPPLSEGYSHNTGRSLDVSLYDLDTGSPIKMISDFDELSPAQYRSFPGGTDLQRYLRGLLDEAMTQSGFKGSEMEWWHYEYKG
;
A
#
# COMPACT_ATOMS: atom_id res chain seq x y z
N MET A 1 36.36 -45.42 -59.53
CA MET A 1 35.67 -46.72 -59.44
C MET A 1 34.66 -46.65 -58.30
N LYS A 2 33.36 -46.76 -58.64
CA LYS A 2 32.17 -47.10 -57.80
C LYS A 2 31.86 -46.15 -56.61
N LYS A 3 30.80 -45.32 -56.68
CA LYS A 3 29.35 -45.60 -56.41
C LYS A 3 29.12 -45.90 -54.91
N GLU A 4 28.21 -45.29 -54.13
CA GLU A 4 26.96 -44.53 -54.31
C GLU A 4 26.67 -43.77 -52.97
N LEU A 5 26.30 -42.47 -52.99
CA LEU A 5 24.96 -41.89 -52.69
C LEU A 5 24.36 -42.29 -51.31
N LEU A 6 23.88 -41.42 -50.41
CA LEU A 6 23.17 -40.14 -50.53
C LEU A 6 23.08 -39.49 -49.11
N THR A 7 22.58 -38.24 -49.03
CA THR A 7 22.13 -37.45 -47.84
C THR A 7 23.23 -36.57 -47.21
N LEU A 8 23.10 -35.24 -46.97
CA LEU A 8 21.97 -34.31 -46.87
C LEU A 8 22.50 -32.88 -47.14
N PHE A 9 21.73 -32.04 -47.84
CA PHE A 9 21.99 -30.60 -48.05
C PHE A 9 21.03 -29.80 -47.15
N CYS A 10 21.55 -28.72 -46.54
CA CYS A 10 20.85 -27.49 -46.11
C CYS A 10 19.68 -27.58 -45.11
N CYS A 11 19.76 -26.91 -43.95
CA CYS A 11 19.42 -25.49 -43.76
C CYS A 11 19.41 -25.11 -42.27
N PHE A 12 19.80 -23.86 -42.00
CA PHE A 12 19.63 -23.13 -40.75
C PHE A 12 18.17 -23.16 -40.26
N LEU A 13 17.95 -23.41 -38.96
CA LEU A 13 16.76 -23.01 -38.22
C LEU A 13 17.15 -22.70 -36.77
N GLY A 14 16.71 -21.54 -36.29
CA GLY A 14 16.95 -21.03 -34.95
C GLY A 14 16.27 -21.89 -33.88
N LEU A 15 16.93 -21.98 -32.73
CA LEU A 15 16.43 -22.64 -31.53
C LEU A 15 15.35 -21.75 -30.89
N TRP A 16 14.09 -22.13 -31.06
CA TRP A 16 13.03 -21.85 -30.09
C TRP A 16 13.00 -23.03 -29.12
N GLU A 17 13.33 -22.81 -27.85
CA GLU A 17 13.14 -23.84 -26.83
C GLU A 17 11.65 -23.98 -26.50
N THR A 18 11.07 -25.11 -26.92
CA THR A 18 9.75 -25.56 -26.49
C THR A 18 9.86 -26.15 -25.08
N GLY A 19 9.19 -25.52 -24.10
CA GLY A 19 9.14 -26.01 -22.72
C GLY A 19 8.39 -27.34 -22.60
N ASN A 20 8.98 -28.31 -21.90
CA ASN A 20 8.39 -29.62 -21.61
C ASN A 20 7.52 -29.58 -20.34
N VAL A 21 6.40 -30.30 -20.35
CA VAL A 21 5.41 -30.41 -19.27
C VAL A 21 5.66 -31.70 -18.46
N GLN A 22 5.71 -31.60 -17.12
CA GLN A 22 5.77 -32.77 -16.23
C GLN A 22 4.93 -32.54 -14.97
N ALA A 23 4.25 -33.60 -14.50
CA ALA A 23 3.35 -33.59 -13.35
C ALA A 23 4.10 -33.69 -12.01
N ALA A 24 3.64 -32.97 -10.98
CA ALA A 24 4.28 -32.88 -9.66
C ALA A 24 3.61 -33.77 -8.59
N ALA A 25 4.42 -34.25 -7.63
CA ALA A 25 4.03 -35.02 -6.45
C ALA A 25 3.68 -34.09 -5.25
N PRO A 26 2.96 -34.55 -4.21
CA PRO A 26 2.36 -33.67 -3.21
C PRO A 26 3.36 -33.25 -2.11
N ALA A 27 3.33 -31.97 -1.73
CA ALA A 27 4.10 -31.38 -0.64
C ALA A 27 3.29 -31.37 0.68
N ALA A 28 3.98 -31.49 1.81
CA ALA A 28 3.43 -31.43 3.16
C ALA A 28 3.94 -30.21 3.95
N ALA A 29 3.16 -29.87 4.99
CA ALA A 29 3.19 -28.69 5.90
C ALA A 29 2.47 -27.44 5.35
N ALA A 30 1.50 -26.96 6.14
CA ALA A 30 0.41 -26.07 5.75
C ALA A 30 0.87 -24.66 5.38
N GLN A 31 1.09 -24.45 4.08
CA GLN A 31 1.12 -23.15 3.40
C GLN A 31 -0.31 -22.78 2.93
N PRO A 32 -0.64 -21.49 2.74
CA PRO A 32 -1.90 -21.09 2.12
C PRO A 32 -2.00 -21.73 0.72
N PRO A 33 -3.21 -22.00 0.19
CA PRO A 33 -3.36 -22.73 -1.06
C PRO A 33 -2.61 -21.99 -2.17
N ALA A 34 -1.50 -22.55 -2.68
CA ALA A 34 -0.65 -21.90 -3.67
C ALA A 34 -1.45 -21.31 -4.85
N VAL A 35 -0.99 -20.18 -5.40
CA VAL A 35 -1.53 -19.62 -6.66
C VAL A 35 -1.66 -20.74 -7.69
N ARG A 36 -2.87 -20.89 -8.24
CA ARG A 36 -3.14 -21.94 -9.22
C ARG A 36 -3.16 -21.34 -10.61
N TYR A 37 -2.46 -21.97 -11.52
CA TYR A 37 -2.41 -21.53 -12.91
C TYR A 37 -3.28 -22.43 -13.76
N TYR A 38 -4.00 -21.82 -14.67
CA TYR A 38 -4.82 -22.49 -15.66
C TYR A 38 -4.49 -21.88 -17.01
N GLY A 39 -4.58 -22.65 -18.08
CA GLY A 39 -4.28 -22.07 -19.39
C GLY A 39 -4.50 -23.01 -20.53
N ASN A 40 -4.51 -22.44 -21.72
CA ASN A 40 -4.54 -23.15 -22.98
C ASN A 40 -3.50 -22.52 -23.93
N THR A 41 -3.58 -22.83 -25.22
CA THR A 41 -2.65 -22.30 -26.24
C THR A 41 -2.76 -20.79 -26.49
N HIS A 42 -3.78 -20.12 -25.95
CA HIS A 42 -4.10 -18.73 -26.24
C HIS A 42 -3.99 -17.81 -25.02
N GLU A 43 -4.21 -18.34 -23.82
CA GLU A 43 -4.16 -17.54 -22.60
C GLU A 43 -3.70 -18.34 -21.38
N THR A 44 -3.10 -17.61 -20.45
CA THR A 44 -2.73 -18.10 -19.12
C THR A 44 -3.47 -17.28 -18.08
N LEU A 45 -4.12 -17.98 -17.17
CA LEU A 45 -4.88 -17.45 -16.04
C LEU A 45 -4.20 -17.86 -14.74
N ALA A 46 -4.26 -16.99 -13.74
CA ALA A 46 -3.87 -17.30 -12.37
C ALA A 46 -5.06 -17.07 -11.45
N VAL A 47 -5.42 -18.08 -10.68
CA VAL A 47 -6.35 -17.96 -9.56
C VAL A 47 -5.53 -17.69 -8.32
N VAL A 48 -5.75 -16.53 -7.74
CA VAL A 48 -4.97 -16.02 -6.62
C VAL A 48 -5.86 -15.98 -5.39
N PRO A 49 -5.57 -16.75 -4.33
CA PRO A 49 -6.35 -16.72 -3.09
C PRO A 49 -6.43 -15.31 -2.50
N GLN A 50 -7.55 -15.01 -1.86
CA GLN A 50 -7.78 -13.74 -1.16
C GLN A 50 -8.38 -14.02 0.21
N LYS A 51 -8.35 -13.02 1.12
CA LYS A 51 -9.01 -13.08 2.43
C LYS A 51 -10.47 -13.58 2.34
N LYS A 52 -11.16 -13.27 1.24
CA LYS A 52 -12.48 -13.83 0.88
C LYS A 52 -12.49 -14.34 -0.57
N GLY A 53 -12.30 -15.64 -0.76
CA GLY A 53 -12.42 -16.30 -2.06
C GLY A 53 -11.14 -16.23 -2.91
N TYR A 54 -11.27 -15.92 -4.19
CA TYR A 54 -10.15 -15.87 -5.14
C TYR A 54 -10.26 -14.63 -6.03
N ALA A 55 -9.14 -14.17 -6.58
CA ALA A 55 -9.09 -13.28 -7.73
C ALA A 55 -8.65 -14.07 -8.98
N LEU A 56 -9.05 -13.59 -10.16
CA LEU A 56 -8.60 -14.15 -11.43
C LEU A 56 -7.68 -13.13 -12.10
N CYS A 57 -6.45 -13.52 -12.41
CA CYS A 57 -5.51 -12.72 -13.18
C CYS A 57 -5.31 -13.33 -14.57
N TYR A 58 -5.10 -12.48 -15.57
CA TYR A 58 -4.81 -12.86 -16.95
C TYR A 58 -3.41 -12.38 -17.34
N ALA A 59 -2.64 -13.28 -17.94
CA ALA A 59 -1.28 -13.01 -18.40
C ALA A 59 -1.28 -12.26 -19.74
N ILE A 60 -0.67 -11.09 -19.77
CA ILE A 60 -0.40 -10.29 -20.95
C ILE A 60 1.08 -10.42 -21.31
N PRO A 61 1.42 -11.08 -22.44
CA PRO A 61 2.78 -11.08 -22.96
C PRO A 61 3.20 -9.66 -23.35
N GLY A 62 4.38 -9.22 -22.92
CA GLY A 62 4.97 -7.93 -23.31
C GLY A 62 6.47 -8.05 -23.59
N GLU A 63 7.04 -6.99 -24.20
CA GLU A 63 8.46 -6.95 -24.60
C GLU A 63 9.45 -7.17 -23.43
N ASN A 64 9.02 -6.91 -22.19
CA ASN A 64 9.83 -7.06 -20.97
C ASN A 64 9.34 -8.20 -20.04
N GLY A 65 8.66 -9.22 -20.58
CA GLY A 65 8.12 -10.35 -19.83
C GLY A 65 6.60 -10.35 -19.68
N THR A 66 6.06 -11.28 -18.89
CA THR A 66 4.61 -11.38 -18.64
C THR A 66 4.16 -10.31 -17.64
N ARG A 67 3.18 -9.50 -18.02
CA ARG A 67 2.43 -8.63 -17.11
C ARG A 67 1.10 -9.29 -16.76
N TRP A 68 0.54 -8.99 -15.60
CA TRP A 68 -0.72 -9.59 -15.17
C TRP A 68 -1.79 -8.51 -15.02
N ASN A 69 -2.92 -8.67 -15.71
CA ASN A 69 -4.12 -7.88 -15.47
C ASN A 69 -5.04 -8.65 -14.51
N ARG A 70 -5.58 -7.98 -13.51
CA ARG A 70 -6.48 -8.59 -12.53
C ARG A 70 -7.92 -8.32 -12.91
N PHE A 71 -8.74 -9.36 -12.82
CA PHE A 71 -10.19 -9.25 -12.87
C PHE A 71 -10.78 -9.59 -11.50
N TYR A 72 -11.72 -8.76 -11.06
CA TYR A 72 -12.41 -8.97 -9.80
C TYR A 72 -13.43 -10.11 -9.95
N LEU A 73 -13.29 -11.11 -9.09
CA LEU A 73 -14.26 -12.17 -8.89
C LEU A 73 -15.12 -11.81 -7.67
N VAL A 74 -16.44 -11.71 -7.87
CA VAL A 74 -17.37 -11.54 -6.76
C VAL A 74 -17.91 -12.91 -6.37
N PRO A 75 -17.74 -13.38 -5.13
CA PRO A 75 -18.26 -14.68 -4.71
C PRO A 75 -19.79 -14.67 -4.73
N GLU A 76 -20.38 -15.65 -5.43
CA GLU A 76 -21.82 -15.93 -5.39
C GLU A 76 -22.11 -17.11 -4.45
N ARG A 77 -21.25 -18.15 -4.49
CA ARG A 77 -21.29 -19.39 -3.68
C ARG A 77 -19.87 -19.93 -3.49
N ARG A 78 -19.71 -21.01 -2.71
CA ARG A 78 -18.42 -21.63 -2.35
C ARG A 78 -17.44 -21.77 -3.52
N ASP A 79 -17.91 -22.15 -4.71
CA ASP A 79 -17.09 -22.39 -5.90
C ASP A 79 -17.62 -21.67 -7.17
N SER A 80 -18.39 -20.59 -7.00
CA SER A 80 -18.99 -19.82 -8.09
C SER A 80 -18.74 -18.33 -7.89
N TYR A 81 -18.17 -17.69 -8.91
CA TYR A 81 -17.79 -16.30 -8.87
C TYR A 81 -18.28 -15.57 -10.12
N THR A 82 -18.67 -14.30 -9.98
CA THR A 82 -18.97 -13.43 -11.13
C THR A 82 -17.72 -12.64 -11.51
N LEU A 83 -17.29 -12.72 -12.77
CA LEU A 83 -16.25 -11.84 -13.30
C LEU A 83 -16.81 -10.43 -13.49
N ARG A 84 -16.17 -9.38 -12.97
CA ARG A 84 -16.70 -7.99 -13.11
C ARG A 84 -16.14 -7.17 -14.24
N GLU A 85 -15.02 -7.61 -14.80
CA GLU A 85 -14.33 -6.91 -15.87
C GLU A 85 -14.09 -7.86 -17.04
N GLU A 86 -14.19 -7.33 -18.26
CA GLU A 86 -13.98 -8.12 -19.48
C GLU A 86 -12.50 -8.40 -19.70
N GLY A 87 -12.16 -9.67 -19.88
CA GLY A 87 -10.87 -10.11 -20.37
C GLY A 87 -10.87 -10.33 -21.88
N PRO A 88 -9.72 -10.71 -22.46
CA PRO A 88 -9.58 -10.85 -23.91
C PRO A 88 -10.54 -11.86 -24.55
N PHE A 89 -10.91 -12.91 -23.80
CA PHE A 89 -11.84 -13.95 -24.28
C PHE A 89 -13.04 -14.18 -23.35
N VAL A 90 -12.96 -13.78 -22.09
CA VAL A 90 -14.03 -13.95 -21.09
C VAL A 90 -14.71 -12.60 -20.83
N LYS A 91 -16.04 -12.54 -21.03
CA LYS A 91 -16.82 -11.31 -20.84
C LYS A 91 -17.07 -10.99 -19.38
N ALA A 92 -17.24 -9.70 -19.07
CA ALA A 92 -17.82 -9.28 -17.80
C ALA A 92 -19.16 -10.00 -17.53
N ASP A 93 -19.44 -10.20 -16.25
CA ASP A 93 -20.53 -10.99 -15.68
C ASP A 93 -20.55 -12.48 -16.01
N SER A 94 -19.48 -13.02 -16.62
CA SER A 94 -19.31 -14.46 -16.79
C SER A 94 -19.16 -15.16 -15.44
N VAL A 95 -19.85 -16.30 -15.29
CA VAL A 95 -19.66 -17.18 -14.13
C VAL A 95 -18.32 -17.91 -14.27
N VAL A 96 -17.51 -17.82 -13.22
CA VAL A 96 -16.23 -18.51 -13.06
C VAL A 96 -16.39 -19.60 -12.00
N ARG A 97 -15.99 -20.83 -12.34
CA ARG A 97 -16.03 -22.00 -11.45
C ARG A 97 -14.70 -22.72 -11.47
N ILE A 98 -14.26 -23.16 -10.30
CA ILE A 98 -13.08 -24.00 -10.14
C ILE A 98 -13.58 -25.40 -9.81
N SER A 99 -13.09 -26.42 -10.50
CA SER A 99 -13.47 -27.81 -10.21
C SER A 99 -13.05 -28.18 -8.79
N SER A 100 -13.80 -29.08 -8.14
CA SER A 100 -13.56 -29.46 -6.74
C SER A 100 -12.18 -30.08 -6.50
N ASP A 101 -11.60 -30.72 -7.52
CA ASP A 101 -10.25 -31.29 -7.53
C ASP A 101 -9.17 -30.28 -7.96
N GLY A 102 -9.56 -29.06 -8.34
CA GLY A 102 -8.66 -28.00 -8.83
C GLY A 102 -8.05 -28.26 -10.20
N SER A 103 -8.47 -29.29 -10.94
CA SER A 103 -7.91 -29.65 -12.24
C SER A 103 -8.35 -28.74 -13.39
N GLN A 104 -9.46 -28.00 -13.22
CA GLN A 104 -10.03 -27.15 -14.26
C GLN A 104 -10.63 -25.87 -13.70
N LEU A 105 -10.54 -24.81 -14.50
CA LEU A 105 -11.27 -23.56 -14.32
C LEU A 105 -12.21 -23.37 -15.50
N ALA A 106 -13.49 -23.16 -15.25
CA ALA A 106 -14.46 -22.75 -16.26
C ALA A 106 -14.76 -21.26 -16.10
N ALA A 107 -14.68 -20.49 -17.18
CA ALA A 107 -15.06 -19.07 -17.19
C ALA A 107 -15.95 -18.80 -18.42
N GLY A 108 -17.24 -18.57 -18.17
CA GLY A 108 -18.24 -18.49 -19.24
C GLY A 108 -18.32 -19.81 -20.02
N ARG A 109 -18.05 -19.76 -21.34
CA ARG A 109 -18.03 -20.95 -22.22
C ARG A 109 -16.68 -21.66 -22.30
N TYR A 110 -15.64 -21.09 -21.69
CA TYR A 110 -14.28 -21.59 -21.81
C TYR A 110 -13.91 -22.44 -20.59
N VAL A 111 -13.13 -23.50 -20.84
CA VAL A 111 -12.60 -24.38 -19.80
C VAL A 111 -11.08 -24.44 -19.96
N TYR A 112 -10.37 -24.22 -18.86
CA TYR A 112 -8.94 -24.11 -18.78
C TYR A 112 -8.41 -25.22 -17.86
N PRO A 113 -7.57 -26.14 -18.37
CA PRO A 113 -6.91 -27.12 -17.52
C PRO A 113 -5.86 -26.43 -16.62
N ALA A 114 -5.62 -27.01 -15.44
CA ALA A 114 -4.53 -26.62 -14.57
C ALA A 114 -3.18 -26.84 -15.28
N ILE A 115 -2.25 -25.91 -15.10
CA ILE A 115 -0.91 -25.96 -15.69
C ILE A 115 0.16 -25.68 -14.64
N THR A 116 1.39 -26.12 -14.92
CA THR A 116 2.57 -25.63 -14.22
C THR A 116 3.04 -24.36 -14.93
N TYR A 117 3.09 -23.25 -14.22
CA TYR A 117 3.58 -21.98 -14.76
C TYR A 117 4.99 -21.68 -14.23
N THR A 118 5.91 -21.42 -15.15
CA THR A 118 7.34 -21.17 -14.85
C THR A 118 7.76 -19.72 -15.08
N GLY A 119 6.83 -18.86 -15.49
CA GLY A 119 7.07 -17.42 -15.63
C GLY A 119 6.96 -16.67 -14.31
N LYS A 120 7.13 -15.34 -14.36
CA LYS A 120 6.96 -14.48 -13.19
C LYS A 120 5.49 -14.52 -12.72
N PRO A 121 5.20 -14.90 -11.46
CA PRO A 121 3.82 -14.92 -10.95
C PRO A 121 3.19 -13.52 -11.04
N PRO A 122 1.86 -13.39 -10.91
CA PRO A 122 1.25 -12.09 -10.65
C PRO A 122 2.04 -11.38 -9.53
N ASP A 123 2.45 -10.13 -9.76
CA ASP A 123 3.24 -9.30 -8.82
C ASP A 123 2.73 -9.35 -7.35
N GLU A 124 3.58 -8.99 -6.39
CA GLU A 124 3.31 -9.05 -4.93
C GLU A 124 2.01 -8.38 -4.48
N ALA A 125 1.47 -7.42 -5.24
CA ALA A 125 0.14 -6.83 -5.04
C ALA A 125 -1.04 -7.83 -5.16
N PHE A 126 -0.77 -9.06 -5.63
CA PHE A 126 -1.79 -10.10 -5.81
C PHE A 126 -1.77 -11.19 -4.75
N GLN A 127 -0.71 -11.36 -3.97
CA GLN A 127 -0.65 -12.38 -2.92
C GLN A 127 -1.71 -12.13 -1.83
N GLU A 128 -2.07 -13.17 -1.06
CA GLU A 128 -2.82 -12.98 0.19
C GLU A 128 -2.13 -11.89 1.00
N ALA A 129 -2.91 -11.07 1.70
CA ALA A 129 -2.36 -10.06 2.60
C ALA A 129 -1.27 -10.74 3.45
N PRO A 130 -0.05 -10.16 3.51
CA PRO A 130 1.03 -10.75 4.30
C PRO A 130 0.55 -11.06 5.72
N TYR A 131 1.13 -12.09 6.33
CA TYR A 131 0.80 -12.40 7.72
C TYR A 131 1.08 -11.19 8.61
N GLU A 132 0.30 -11.07 9.67
CA GLU A 132 0.64 -10.14 10.73
C GLU A 132 1.97 -10.58 11.35
N MET A 133 2.96 -9.69 11.31
CA MET A 133 4.23 -9.88 11.99
C MET A 133 3.99 -10.14 13.47
N ALA A 134 4.82 -11.00 14.08
CA ALA A 134 4.74 -11.27 15.50
C ALA A 134 4.93 -9.96 16.31
N PRO A 135 4.07 -9.65 17.30
CA PRO A 135 4.11 -8.36 18.01
C PRO A 135 5.45 -8.06 18.71
N ASP A 136 6.19 -9.11 19.12
CA ASP A 136 7.50 -8.98 19.71
C ASP A 136 8.56 -8.51 18.71
N GLU A 137 8.51 -8.97 17.47
CA GLU A 137 9.41 -8.51 16.41
C GLU A 137 8.97 -7.17 15.82
N GLU A 138 7.67 -6.95 15.69
CA GLU A 138 7.12 -5.65 15.26
C GLU A 138 7.60 -4.51 16.19
N ALA A 139 7.75 -4.80 17.49
CA ALA A 139 8.25 -3.86 18.48
C ALA A 139 9.70 -3.40 18.25
N LEU A 140 10.47 -4.07 17.39
CA LEU A 140 11.83 -3.72 16.99
C LEU A 140 11.89 -2.84 15.74
N LEU A 141 10.80 -2.73 14.97
CA LEU A 141 10.77 -1.93 13.74
C LEU A 141 10.89 -0.42 14.02
N GLY A 142 11.45 0.33 13.08
CA GLY A 142 11.50 1.79 13.14
C GLY A 142 12.91 2.35 12.96
N TYR A 143 13.09 3.61 13.32
CA TYR A 143 14.31 4.35 13.06
C TYR A 143 15.27 4.29 14.24
N TYR A 144 16.56 4.17 13.97
CA TYR A 144 17.62 4.12 14.96
C TYR A 144 18.75 5.07 14.56
N HIS A 145 19.13 6.00 15.44
CA HIS A 145 20.13 7.01 15.18
C HIS A 145 21.38 6.82 16.04
N GLY A 146 22.55 7.03 15.46
CA GLY A 146 23.83 6.83 16.14
C GLY A 146 25.01 7.19 15.25
N GLY A 147 26.05 7.80 15.81
CA GLY A 147 27.26 8.14 15.04
C GLY A 147 27.05 9.14 13.89
N GLY A 148 25.93 9.88 13.87
CA GLY A 148 25.55 10.77 12.77
C GLY A 148 24.77 10.10 11.64
N GLU A 149 24.45 8.82 11.77
CA GLU A 149 23.69 8.01 10.82
C GLU A 149 22.26 7.76 11.36
N VAL A 150 21.31 7.52 10.45
CA VAL A 150 19.98 6.98 10.77
C VAL A 150 19.79 5.69 9.99
N LEU A 151 19.39 4.63 10.71
CA LEU A 151 19.08 3.31 10.19
C LEU A 151 17.58 3.09 10.29
N LEU A 152 17.02 2.32 9.36
CA LEU A 152 15.62 1.90 9.42
C LEU A 152 15.57 0.37 9.51
N VAL A 153 14.94 -0.15 10.57
CA VAL A 153 14.61 -1.57 10.70
C VAL A 153 13.18 -1.78 10.23
N ARG A 154 12.98 -2.67 9.27
CA ARG A 154 11.67 -3.04 8.71
C ARG A 154 11.49 -4.55 8.70
N GLU A 155 10.25 -5.00 8.51
CA GLU A 155 10.00 -6.37 8.04
C GLU A 155 10.23 -6.41 6.52
N ASN A 156 10.77 -7.51 6.00
CA ASN A 156 10.85 -7.81 4.58
C ASN A 156 10.72 -9.33 4.39
N GLN A 157 9.61 -9.76 3.79
CA GLN A 157 9.27 -11.17 3.56
C GLN A 157 9.25 -11.99 4.86
N GLY A 158 8.69 -11.41 5.93
CA GLY A 158 8.57 -12.03 7.25
C GLY A 158 9.83 -12.03 8.12
N GLU A 159 10.95 -11.50 7.61
CA GLU A 159 12.21 -11.39 8.35
C GLU A 159 12.55 -9.92 8.63
N LEU A 160 13.41 -9.66 9.61
CA LEU A 160 13.91 -8.30 9.83
C LEU A 160 14.95 -7.92 8.78
N GLU A 161 14.88 -6.69 8.30
CA GLU A 161 15.85 -6.11 7.38
C GLU A 161 16.26 -4.72 7.86
N LEU A 162 17.56 -4.44 7.77
CA LEU A 162 18.14 -3.16 8.08
C LEU A 162 18.40 -2.38 6.80
N LEU A 163 17.82 -1.18 6.70
CA LEU A 163 18.04 -0.23 5.61
C LEU A 163 19.03 0.85 6.05
N TYR A 164 20.02 1.09 5.18
CA TYR A 164 21.04 2.12 5.36
C TYR A 164 20.92 3.20 4.28
N GLU A 165 20.82 4.47 4.70
CA GLU A 165 20.73 5.64 3.81
C GLU A 165 22.03 5.80 2.98
N LEU A 166 21.95 5.66 1.65
CA LEU A 166 23.14 5.79 0.78
C LEU A 166 23.41 7.23 0.36
N GLU A 167 22.36 8.02 0.20
CA GLU A 167 22.44 9.40 -0.26
C GLU A 167 22.05 10.35 0.86
N LYS A 168 22.87 11.38 1.09
CA LYS A 168 22.56 12.39 2.09
C LYS A 168 21.23 13.09 1.74
N ASN A 169 20.32 13.14 2.71
CA ASN A 169 18.98 13.73 2.62
C ASN A 169 17.96 12.86 1.87
N ASP A 170 18.16 11.54 1.81
CA ASP A 170 17.12 10.61 1.39
C ASP A 170 16.07 10.50 2.51
N GLN A 171 15.07 11.39 2.46
CA GLN A 171 14.08 11.54 3.52
C GLN A 171 13.07 10.39 3.58
N ASP A 172 12.97 9.57 2.53
CA ASP A 172 11.98 8.50 2.44
C ASP A 172 12.60 7.10 2.38
N PHE A 173 13.93 6.98 2.51
CA PHE A 173 14.70 5.72 2.48
C PHE A 173 14.61 4.96 1.15
N THR A 174 14.06 5.55 0.07
CA THR A 174 13.91 4.86 -1.22
C THR A 174 15.25 4.57 -1.90
N LYS A 175 16.33 5.23 -1.47
CA LYS A 175 17.69 5.04 -1.97
C LYS A 175 18.58 4.33 -0.94
N SER A 176 18.00 3.43 -0.16
CA SER A 176 18.74 2.65 0.85
C SER A 176 19.21 1.30 0.33
N ASN A 177 20.33 0.81 0.87
CA ASN A 177 20.69 -0.61 0.76
C ASN A 177 20.05 -1.39 1.90
N GLY A 178 19.52 -2.58 1.57
CA GLY A 178 18.94 -3.51 2.55
C GLY A 178 19.89 -4.64 2.93
N PHE A 179 19.94 -4.95 4.22
CA PHE A 179 20.72 -6.04 4.78
C PHE A 179 19.82 -6.91 5.64
N ALA A 180 19.70 -8.19 5.29
CA ALA A 180 18.90 -9.14 6.05
C ALA A 180 19.48 -9.32 7.46
N LEU A 181 18.60 -9.36 8.46
CA LEU A 181 18.92 -9.69 9.84
C LEU A 181 18.43 -11.11 10.12
N ILE A 182 19.36 -12.06 10.15
CA ILE A 182 19.04 -13.45 10.46
C ILE A 182 18.89 -13.58 11.97
N LYS A 183 17.73 -14.05 12.44
CA LYS A 183 17.48 -14.25 13.88
C LYS A 183 18.34 -15.38 14.44
N ASP A 184 19.17 -15.07 15.42
CA ASP A 184 19.97 -16.07 16.14
C ASP A 184 19.16 -16.61 17.33
N HIS A 185 18.78 -15.72 18.25
CA HIS A 185 17.89 -16.00 19.37
C HIS A 185 17.39 -14.69 20.01
N TYR A 186 16.08 -14.63 20.31
CA TYR A 186 15.45 -13.49 20.99
C TYR A 186 15.77 -12.13 20.32
N ASP A 187 16.53 -11.27 20.99
CA ASP A 187 16.95 -9.94 20.52
C ASP A 187 18.33 -9.92 19.85
N ALA A 188 18.93 -11.09 19.60
CA ALA A 188 20.18 -11.26 18.90
C ALA A 188 19.95 -11.72 17.46
N TYR A 189 20.57 -10.99 16.53
CA TYR A 189 20.50 -11.21 15.09
C TYR A 189 21.91 -11.13 14.49
N THR A 190 22.07 -11.69 13.31
CA THR A 190 23.27 -11.53 12.49
C THR A 190 22.92 -10.75 11.24
N LEU A 191 23.55 -9.59 11.06
CA LEU A 191 23.51 -8.84 9.81
C LEU A 191 24.42 -9.54 8.80
N VAL A 192 23.88 -9.83 7.62
CA VAL A 192 24.63 -10.46 6.54
C VAL A 192 24.71 -9.53 5.33
N GLU A 193 25.94 -9.24 4.91
CA GLU A 193 26.24 -8.58 3.64
C GLU A 193 26.78 -9.63 2.66
N LYS A 194 26.00 -9.95 1.63
CA LYS A 194 26.39 -10.88 0.56
C LYS A 194 26.94 -10.11 -0.63
N GLY A 195 28.24 -10.19 -0.85
CA GLY A 195 28.90 -9.73 -2.07
C GLY A 195 29.17 -10.88 -3.05
N PRO A 196 29.46 -10.60 -4.33
CA PRO A 196 29.77 -11.64 -5.32
C PRO A 196 31.00 -12.50 -4.97
N TYR A 197 31.84 -12.05 -4.03
CA TYR A 197 33.08 -12.74 -3.64
C TYR A 197 33.36 -12.76 -2.12
N THR A 198 32.48 -12.20 -1.29
CA THR A 198 32.68 -12.09 0.17
C THR A 198 31.37 -12.14 0.93
N ASP A 199 31.35 -12.89 2.03
CA ASP A 199 30.29 -12.82 3.04
C ASP A 199 30.86 -12.11 4.27
N THR A 200 30.41 -10.88 4.53
CA THR A 200 30.70 -10.19 5.79
C THR A 200 29.48 -10.33 6.69
N SER A 201 29.70 -10.65 7.96
CA SER A 201 28.65 -10.69 8.96
C SER A 201 28.99 -9.83 10.17
N SER A 202 27.97 -9.30 10.83
CA SER A 202 28.13 -8.52 12.05
C SER A 202 27.02 -8.85 13.04
N PRO A 203 27.33 -9.07 14.33
CA PRO A 203 26.30 -9.30 15.33
C PRO A 203 25.50 -8.01 15.55
N VAL A 204 24.19 -8.17 15.61
CA VAL A 204 23.20 -7.14 15.92
C VAL A 204 22.46 -7.54 17.19
N ARG A 205 22.35 -6.62 18.14
CA ARG A 205 21.60 -6.83 19.37
C ARG A 205 20.66 -5.69 19.65
N PHE A 206 19.39 -5.99 19.87
CA PHE A 206 18.40 -5.02 20.32
C PHE A 206 18.34 -4.96 21.85
N ASP A 207 18.06 -3.77 22.38
CA ASP A 207 17.67 -3.57 23.77
C ASP A 207 16.21 -3.11 23.81
N ARG A 208 15.47 -3.56 24.82
CA ARG A 208 14.06 -3.24 25.03
C ARG A 208 13.82 -2.53 26.36
N ASN A 209 12.75 -1.74 26.43
CA ASN A 209 12.23 -1.24 27.70
C ASN A 209 11.36 -2.31 28.42
N GLY A 210 10.80 -1.95 29.58
CA GLY A 210 9.95 -2.84 30.37
C GLY A 210 8.62 -3.25 29.72
N SER A 211 8.19 -2.58 28.64
CA SER A 211 7.00 -2.97 27.86
C SER A 211 7.34 -3.85 26.66
N GLY A 212 8.61 -4.26 26.51
CA GLY A 212 9.08 -5.03 25.35
C GLY A 212 9.32 -4.19 24.10
N MET A 213 9.23 -2.86 24.17
CA MET A 213 9.48 -1.98 23.02
C MET A 213 10.99 -1.83 22.80
N GLY A 214 11.47 -2.04 21.57
CA GLY A 214 12.87 -1.76 21.22
C GLY A 214 13.22 -0.30 21.50
N ILE A 215 14.37 -0.03 22.12
CA ILE A 215 14.84 1.32 22.48
C ILE A 215 16.21 1.65 21.92
N SER A 216 17.01 0.63 21.62
CA SER A 216 18.30 0.76 20.95
C SER A 216 18.66 -0.52 20.22
N LEU A 217 19.61 -0.41 19.29
CA LEU A 217 20.29 -1.55 18.72
C LEU A 217 21.80 -1.30 18.70
N ARG A 218 22.57 -2.39 18.73
CA ARG A 218 24.02 -2.38 18.64
C ARG A 218 24.46 -3.22 17.45
N ILE A 219 25.36 -2.69 16.63
CA ILE A 219 25.97 -3.40 15.50
C ILE A 219 27.47 -3.41 15.76
N GLY A 220 28.02 -4.57 16.09
CA GLY A 220 29.39 -4.68 16.62
C GLY A 220 29.61 -3.74 17.81
N ASN A 221 30.50 -2.76 17.65
CA ASN A 221 30.83 -1.78 18.70
C ASN A 221 30.04 -0.46 18.62
N ARG A 222 29.19 -0.28 17.60
CA ARG A 222 28.37 0.93 17.43
C ARG A 222 27.00 0.75 18.10
N SER A 223 26.45 1.83 18.64
CA SER A 223 25.16 1.87 19.31
C SER A 223 24.26 2.92 18.67
N TYR A 224 23.00 2.56 18.46
CA TYR A 224 21.99 3.42 17.86
C TYR A 224 20.76 3.46 18.76
N SER A 225 20.30 4.66 19.11
CA SER A 225 19.10 4.88 19.91
C SER A 225 17.87 4.97 19.01
N ARG A 226 16.73 4.44 19.43
CA ARG A 226 15.50 4.50 18.63
C ARG A 226 14.93 5.92 18.60
N ILE A 227 14.50 6.37 17.41
CA ILE A 227 13.68 7.57 17.25
C ILE A 227 12.21 7.14 17.35
N PHE A 228 11.46 7.77 18.26
CA PHE A 228 10.03 7.56 18.39
C PHE A 228 9.29 8.65 17.60
N THR A 229 8.62 8.24 16.53
CA THR A 229 7.92 9.15 15.61
C THR A 229 6.41 9.26 15.88
N ARG A 230 5.89 8.42 16.76
CA ARG A 230 4.49 8.47 17.20
C ARG A 230 4.40 9.27 18.48
N GLY A 231 3.26 9.92 18.70
CA GLY A 231 3.00 10.57 19.98
C GLY A 231 2.94 9.57 21.14
N GLU A 232 3.13 10.09 22.35
CA GLU A 232 3.25 9.26 23.55
C GLU A 232 1.94 8.51 23.86
N ASN A 233 2.06 7.24 24.26
CA ASN A 233 0.95 6.38 24.70
C ASN A 233 -0.19 6.24 23.68
N GLY A 234 0.14 6.20 22.38
CA GLY A 234 -0.84 6.02 21.30
C GLY A 234 -1.65 7.26 20.98
N ARG A 235 -1.22 8.44 21.45
CA ARG A 235 -1.76 9.73 21.01
C ARG A 235 -1.01 10.17 19.75
N PRO A 236 -1.62 10.98 18.85
CA PRO A 236 -0.86 11.55 17.75
C PRO A 236 0.23 12.48 18.29
N GLU A 237 1.23 12.75 17.46
CA GLU A 237 2.21 13.80 17.77
C GLU A 237 1.48 15.14 17.95
N ARG A 238 2.04 16.04 18.77
CA ARG A 238 1.47 17.37 19.01
C ARG A 238 2.50 18.43 18.70
N ILE A 239 2.12 19.38 17.87
CA ILE A 239 2.88 20.61 17.72
C ILE A 239 2.43 21.62 18.75
N LYS A 240 3.30 22.58 19.08
CA LYS A 240 2.92 23.76 19.85
C LYS A 240 2.50 24.87 18.89
N PRO A 241 1.21 25.27 18.84
CA PRO A 241 0.77 26.35 17.97
C PRO A 241 1.43 27.68 18.35
N VAL A 242 1.66 28.55 17.35
CA VAL A 242 2.29 29.87 17.57
C VAL A 242 1.31 30.93 18.12
N MET A 243 0.02 30.62 18.11
CA MET A 243 -1.06 31.45 18.66
C MET A 243 -2.23 30.57 19.09
N THR A 244 -3.22 31.14 19.79
CA THR A 244 -4.42 30.39 20.20
C THR A 244 -5.37 30.18 19.01
N LEU A 245 -6.19 29.13 19.04
CA LEU A 245 -7.22 28.88 18.02
C LEU A 245 -8.20 30.05 17.84
N THR A 246 -8.57 30.72 18.94
CA THR A 246 -9.42 31.93 18.87
C THR A 246 -8.75 33.04 18.08
N GLN A 247 -7.47 33.32 18.35
CA GLN A 247 -6.71 34.34 17.60
C GLN A 247 -6.56 33.97 16.12
N ALA A 248 -6.29 32.69 15.83
CA ALA A 248 -6.18 32.20 14.47
C ALA A 248 -7.50 32.36 13.69
N ARG A 249 -8.65 32.03 14.31
CA ARG A 249 -9.98 32.20 13.72
C ARG A 249 -10.31 33.66 13.42
N GLU A 250 -10.10 34.57 14.38
CA GLU A 250 -10.36 36.00 14.15
C GLU A 250 -9.49 36.56 13.04
N LYS A 251 -8.22 36.14 12.97
CA LYS A 251 -7.32 36.56 11.88
C LYS A 251 -7.73 35.94 10.54
N ALA A 252 -8.11 34.66 10.50
CA ALA A 252 -8.51 33.97 9.27
C ALA A 252 -9.69 34.65 8.57
N LYS A 253 -10.70 35.12 9.32
CA LYS A 253 -11.85 35.87 8.80
C LYS A 253 -11.48 37.14 8.01
N THR A 254 -10.32 37.73 8.28
CA THR A 254 -9.86 38.95 7.63
C THR A 254 -9.04 38.69 6.36
N LEU A 255 -8.68 37.44 6.08
CA LEU A 255 -7.84 37.09 4.95
C LEU A 255 -8.66 37.03 3.65
N PRO A 256 -8.13 37.58 2.53
CA PRO A 256 -8.79 37.42 1.24
C PRO A 256 -8.76 35.96 0.82
N ILE A 257 -9.88 35.48 0.26
CA ILE A 257 -9.97 34.16 -0.36
C ILE A 257 -9.37 34.26 -1.78
N PRO A 258 -8.45 33.36 -2.17
CA PRO A 258 -7.90 33.31 -3.51
C PRO A 258 -8.98 33.21 -4.58
N THR A 259 -8.85 33.99 -5.65
CA THR A 259 -9.84 34.08 -6.73
C THR A 259 -10.19 32.71 -7.31
N LYS A 260 -9.19 31.84 -7.49
CA LYS A 260 -9.38 30.48 -8.02
C LYS A 260 -10.30 29.59 -7.16
N ILE A 261 -10.40 29.88 -5.86
CA ILE A 261 -11.32 29.17 -4.96
C ILE A 261 -12.71 29.80 -5.04
N THR A 262 -12.79 31.14 -5.07
CA THR A 262 -14.09 31.83 -5.14
C THR A 262 -14.83 31.64 -6.46
N GLU A 263 -14.09 31.43 -7.56
CA GLU A 263 -14.67 31.17 -8.89
C GLU A 263 -15.16 29.72 -9.05
N GLU A 264 -14.72 28.81 -8.18
CA GLU A 264 -15.11 27.41 -8.26
C GLU A 264 -16.49 27.20 -7.65
N LYS A 265 -17.44 26.74 -8.47
CA LYS A 265 -18.77 26.38 -7.99
C LYS A 265 -18.68 25.08 -7.17
N LEU A 266 -18.78 25.21 -5.85
CA LEU A 266 -18.82 24.08 -4.93
C LEU A 266 -20.11 23.26 -5.13
N ASP A 267 -19.96 22.05 -5.66
CA ASP A 267 -21.00 21.02 -5.75
C ASP A 267 -20.68 19.89 -4.76
N LEU A 268 -20.78 20.22 -3.47
CA LEU A 268 -20.39 19.35 -2.38
C LEU A 268 -21.54 18.41 -2.01
N VAL A 269 -21.22 17.13 -1.89
CA VAL A 269 -22.11 16.09 -1.38
C VAL A 269 -21.46 15.42 -0.18
N ASN A 270 -22.26 15.05 0.81
CA ASN A 270 -21.78 14.33 1.97
C ASN A 270 -21.46 12.88 1.57
N VAL A 271 -20.24 12.44 1.92
CA VAL A 271 -19.73 11.11 1.57
C VAL A 271 -20.62 10.00 2.10
N ARG A 272 -21.25 10.15 3.28
CA ARG A 272 -22.14 9.12 3.83
C ARG A 272 -23.34 8.84 2.95
N ASP A 273 -23.79 9.81 2.17
CA ASP A 273 -24.98 9.69 1.34
C ASP A 273 -24.67 8.99 0.00
N VAL A 274 -23.40 9.06 -0.43
CA VAL A 274 -22.94 8.49 -1.72
C VAL A 274 -22.19 7.17 -1.54
N VAL A 275 -21.45 7.03 -0.44
CA VAL A 275 -20.67 5.84 -0.06
C VAL A 275 -21.08 5.40 1.35
N PRO A 276 -22.26 4.78 1.55
CA PRO A 276 -22.77 4.48 2.89
C PRO A 276 -21.90 3.52 3.72
N ALA A 277 -21.07 2.71 3.06
CA ALA A 277 -20.13 1.79 3.71
C ALA A 277 -18.85 2.48 4.23
N ALA A 278 -18.53 3.69 3.76
CA ALA A 278 -17.36 4.42 4.25
C ALA A 278 -17.57 4.89 5.69
N LYS A 279 -16.58 4.63 6.55
CA LYS A 279 -16.54 5.16 7.92
C LYS A 279 -15.86 6.52 7.94
N GLN A 280 -16.08 7.28 9.02
CA GLN A 280 -15.48 8.60 9.19
C GLN A 280 -14.85 8.71 10.57
N ASP A 281 -13.62 9.17 10.59
CA ASP A 281 -12.85 9.56 11.77
C ASP A 281 -12.24 10.93 11.47
N LEU A 282 -13.08 11.96 11.45
CA LEU A 282 -12.73 13.30 10.96
C LEU A 282 -11.73 13.97 11.90
N ARG A 283 -10.43 13.82 11.61
CA ARG A 283 -9.33 14.12 12.54
C ARG A 283 -9.31 15.59 12.96
N TYR A 284 -9.51 16.50 12.01
CA TYR A 284 -9.53 17.94 12.29
C TYR A 284 -10.83 18.48 12.91
N SER A 285 -11.90 17.68 12.93
CA SER A 285 -13.15 18.01 13.64
C SER A 285 -13.14 17.57 15.11
N THR A 286 -12.02 16.98 15.58
CA THR A 286 -11.84 16.49 16.95
C THR A 286 -10.50 16.97 17.51
N VAL A 287 -10.12 16.51 18.71
CA VAL A 287 -8.78 16.75 19.29
C VAL A 287 -7.73 15.75 18.79
N ASN A 288 -8.12 14.80 17.95
CA ASN A 288 -7.27 13.73 17.44
C ASN A 288 -6.50 14.16 16.18
N ASN A 289 -5.70 15.22 16.30
CA ASN A 289 -4.84 15.77 15.25
C ASN A 289 -3.62 16.48 15.87
N LEU A 290 -2.68 16.92 15.04
CA LEU A 290 -1.43 17.55 15.48
C LEU A 290 -1.60 18.83 16.33
N PHE A 291 -2.72 19.54 16.20
CA PHE A 291 -3.00 20.78 16.96
C PHE A 291 -3.63 20.50 18.33
N GLY A 292 -4.20 19.30 18.54
CA GLY A 292 -4.90 18.94 19.76
C GLY A 292 -6.23 19.68 19.98
N GLU A 293 -6.73 20.39 18.97
CA GLU A 293 -8.00 21.12 18.98
C GLU A 293 -8.79 20.86 17.69
N ALA A 294 -10.12 21.01 17.75
CA ALA A 294 -10.97 20.89 16.58
C ALA A 294 -10.88 22.18 15.73
N ILE A 295 -10.01 22.15 14.72
CA ILE A 295 -9.77 23.30 13.84
C ILE A 295 -10.82 23.41 12.73
N VAL A 296 -11.43 22.29 12.31
CA VAL A 296 -12.53 22.26 11.33
C VAL A 296 -13.86 22.20 12.06
N SER A 297 -14.78 23.10 11.67
CA SER A 297 -16.10 23.19 12.29
C SER A 297 -17.11 22.16 11.76
N SER A 298 -16.98 21.77 10.48
CA SER A 298 -17.84 20.76 9.87
C SER A 298 -17.64 19.38 10.50
N LYS A 299 -18.74 18.63 10.67
CA LYS A 299 -18.74 17.24 11.15
C LYS A 299 -19.10 16.24 10.05
N LYS A 300 -19.06 16.69 8.80
CA LYS A 300 -19.35 15.90 7.62
C LYS A 300 -18.09 15.82 6.77
N ALA A 301 -17.74 14.63 6.28
CA ALA A 301 -16.88 14.55 5.11
C ALA A 301 -17.72 14.90 3.88
N GLU A 302 -17.37 15.98 3.22
CA GLU A 302 -18.01 16.42 1.99
C GLU A 302 -16.99 16.38 0.86
N LEU A 303 -17.42 16.01 -0.34
CA LEU A 303 -16.58 16.00 -1.54
C LEU A 303 -17.36 16.58 -2.71
N ASN A 304 -16.64 17.05 -3.72
CA ASN A 304 -17.24 17.32 -5.02
C ASN A 304 -18.01 16.09 -5.51
N SER A 305 -19.20 16.29 -6.08
CA SER A 305 -20.08 15.20 -6.51
C SER A 305 -19.42 14.15 -7.41
N LYS A 306 -18.54 14.57 -8.33
CA LYS A 306 -17.77 13.66 -9.20
C LYS A 306 -16.72 12.88 -8.43
N ALA A 307 -16.03 13.54 -7.49
CA ALA A 307 -15.06 12.88 -6.61
C ALA A 307 -15.77 11.86 -5.71
N ALA A 308 -16.95 12.18 -5.17
CA ALA A 308 -17.76 11.22 -4.40
C ALA A 308 -18.19 10.00 -5.23
N GLN A 309 -18.62 10.21 -6.49
CA GLN A 309 -18.93 9.13 -7.42
C GLN A 309 -17.70 8.27 -7.75
N ALA A 310 -16.52 8.88 -7.85
CA ALA A 310 -15.26 8.16 -7.99
C ALA A 310 -14.95 7.31 -6.76
N LEU A 311 -15.20 7.84 -5.57
CA LEU A 311 -14.98 7.13 -4.31
C LEU A 311 -15.84 5.87 -4.17
N VAL A 312 -17.05 5.84 -4.75
CA VAL A 312 -17.88 4.62 -4.83
C VAL A 312 -17.14 3.47 -5.54
N ARG A 313 -16.34 3.77 -6.58
CA ARG A 313 -15.55 2.76 -7.29
C ARG A 313 -14.42 2.24 -6.43
N ALA A 314 -13.72 3.12 -5.71
CA ALA A 314 -12.64 2.75 -4.81
C ALA A 314 -13.17 1.86 -3.67
N GLU A 315 -14.31 2.24 -3.06
CA GLU A 315 -14.96 1.44 -2.03
C GLU A 315 -15.32 0.04 -2.54
N LYS A 316 -15.85 -0.10 -3.76
CA LYS A 316 -16.17 -1.41 -4.34
C LYS A 316 -14.93 -2.29 -4.48
N ILE A 317 -13.80 -1.72 -4.92
CA ILE A 317 -12.52 -2.44 -5.03
C ILE A 317 -12.09 -2.93 -3.65
N LEU A 318 -12.07 -2.06 -2.64
CA LEU A 318 -11.63 -2.39 -1.29
C LEU A 318 -12.55 -3.41 -0.62
N VAL A 319 -13.87 -3.26 -0.78
CA VAL A 319 -14.86 -4.19 -0.20
C VAL A 319 -14.66 -5.60 -0.72
N SER A 320 -14.29 -5.74 -2.01
CA SER A 320 -13.94 -7.05 -2.59
C SER A 320 -12.72 -7.71 -1.93
N LYS A 321 -11.88 -6.94 -1.22
CA LYS A 321 -10.69 -7.41 -0.49
C LYS A 321 -10.90 -7.53 1.01
N GLY A 322 -12.10 -7.23 1.51
CA GLY A 322 -12.41 -7.30 2.94
C GLY A 322 -12.11 -6.00 3.70
N TYR A 323 -11.89 -4.88 3.00
CA TYR A 323 -11.61 -3.58 3.61
C TYR A 323 -12.65 -2.54 3.18
N GLY A 324 -12.88 -1.53 4.00
CA GLY A 324 -13.66 -0.35 3.61
C GLY A 324 -12.87 0.93 3.86
N LEU A 325 -13.31 2.03 3.26
CA LEU A 325 -12.68 3.34 3.44
C LEU A 325 -12.96 3.93 4.83
N LEU A 326 -11.91 4.43 5.47
CA LEU A 326 -11.99 5.28 6.65
C LEU A 326 -11.58 6.70 6.27
N ILE A 327 -12.54 7.62 6.22
CA ILE A 327 -12.29 9.00 5.83
C ILE A 327 -11.77 9.79 7.03
N TRP A 328 -10.57 10.34 6.92
CA TRP A 328 -9.96 11.24 7.89
C TRP A 328 -10.26 12.70 7.58
N GLU A 329 -10.32 13.06 6.31
CA GLU A 329 -10.68 14.39 5.87
C GLU A 329 -11.29 14.41 4.46
N GLY A 330 -12.17 15.38 4.20
CA GLY A 330 -12.66 15.72 2.87
C GLY A 330 -12.54 17.23 2.65
N TYR A 331 -13.62 17.90 2.25
CA TYR A 331 -13.66 19.35 2.11
C TYR A 331 -13.24 20.07 3.40
N ARG A 332 -12.28 20.99 3.28
CA ARG A 332 -11.89 21.95 4.31
C ARG A 332 -12.16 23.35 3.76
N SER A 333 -12.93 24.17 4.49
CA SER A 333 -13.15 25.56 4.08
C SER A 333 -11.83 26.32 3.99
N TYR A 334 -11.75 27.35 3.14
CA TYR A 334 -10.55 28.20 3.07
C TYR A 334 -10.25 28.86 4.42
N GLU A 335 -11.28 29.25 5.19
CA GLU A 335 -11.10 29.82 6.53
C GLU A 335 -10.47 28.82 7.49
N ASP A 336 -10.96 27.57 7.56
CA ASP A 336 -10.38 26.53 8.43
C ASP A 336 -8.95 26.15 7.98
N PHE A 337 -8.69 26.15 6.66
CA PHE A 337 -7.33 26.00 6.11
C PHE A 337 -6.40 27.13 6.59
N ALA A 338 -6.88 28.38 6.54
CA ALA A 338 -6.11 29.53 6.98
C ALA A 338 -5.84 29.48 8.49
N VAL A 339 -6.81 29.01 9.30
CA VAL A 339 -6.61 28.73 10.73
C VAL A 339 -5.45 27.76 10.93
N ALA A 340 -5.45 26.61 10.23
CA ALA A 340 -4.37 25.62 10.34
C ALA A 340 -2.99 26.23 10.02
N LYS A 341 -2.90 26.97 8.90
CA LYS A 341 -1.68 27.65 8.45
C LYS A 341 -1.18 28.68 9.47
N LEU A 342 -2.08 29.46 10.07
CA LEU A 342 -1.75 30.44 11.11
C LEU A 342 -1.27 29.79 12.41
N LEU A 343 -1.83 28.65 12.80
CA LEU A 343 -1.41 27.89 13.97
C LEU A 343 -0.01 27.30 13.82
N LEU A 344 0.35 26.83 12.61
CA LEU A 344 1.68 26.30 12.29
C LEU A 344 2.78 27.36 12.44
N GLY A 345 2.52 28.57 11.91
CA GLY A 345 3.48 29.67 11.91
C GLY A 345 4.69 29.44 11.00
N PRO A 346 5.64 30.41 10.98
CA PRO A 346 6.70 30.44 9.97
C PRO A 346 7.66 29.25 9.99
N SER A 347 7.89 28.64 11.15
CA SER A 347 8.83 27.51 11.29
C SER A 347 8.29 26.19 10.71
N ARG A 348 6.99 26.10 10.45
CA ARG A 348 6.32 24.93 9.87
C ARG A 348 5.47 25.31 8.65
N ASP A 349 5.79 26.44 8.03
CA ASP A 349 5.00 26.98 6.93
C ASP A 349 4.93 25.99 5.76
N SER A 350 6.01 25.25 5.49
CA SER A 350 6.09 24.27 4.40
C SER A 350 5.16 23.06 4.52
N LEU A 351 4.53 22.83 5.69
CA LEU A 351 3.60 21.69 5.87
C LEU A 351 2.26 21.89 5.17
N LEU A 352 1.91 23.14 4.80
CA LEU A 352 0.68 23.44 4.07
C LEU A 352 0.98 24.39 2.91
N PRO A 353 0.18 24.38 1.83
CA PRO A 353 0.34 25.34 0.74
C PRO A 353 0.26 26.82 1.20
N PRO A 354 0.78 27.77 0.41
CA PRO A 354 0.67 29.20 0.72
C PRO A 354 -0.79 29.68 0.78
N LEU A 355 -1.09 30.64 1.66
CA LEU A 355 -2.45 31.22 1.78
C LEU A 355 -2.95 31.82 0.46
N SER A 356 -2.06 32.45 -0.31
CA SER A 356 -2.38 33.03 -1.62
C SER A 356 -2.83 32.00 -2.66
N GLU A 357 -2.51 30.73 -2.43
CA GLU A 357 -2.91 29.63 -3.27
C GLU A 357 -4.10 28.88 -2.67
N GLY A 358 -4.12 28.61 -1.37
CA GLY A 358 -5.03 27.58 -0.85
C GLY A 358 -4.78 26.22 -1.52
N TYR A 359 -5.72 25.28 -1.41
CA TYR A 359 -5.46 23.91 -1.86
C TYR A 359 -6.71 23.10 -2.24
N SER A 360 -6.52 21.90 -2.77
CA SER A 360 -7.56 21.04 -3.36
C SER A 360 -8.64 20.53 -2.39
N HIS A 361 -8.43 20.54 -1.06
CA HIS A 361 -9.56 20.29 -0.16
C HIS A 361 -10.51 21.50 -0.08
N ASN A 362 -10.06 22.71 -0.40
CA ASN A 362 -10.95 23.88 -0.47
C ASN A 362 -11.97 23.80 -1.61
N THR A 363 -11.87 22.78 -2.46
CA THR A 363 -12.74 22.55 -3.60
C THR A 363 -13.49 21.21 -3.49
N GLY A 364 -13.22 20.44 -2.43
CA GLY A 364 -13.76 19.10 -2.21
C GLY A 364 -13.24 18.04 -3.18
N ARG A 365 -12.15 18.33 -3.90
CA ARG A 365 -11.53 17.40 -4.86
C ARG A 365 -10.49 16.48 -4.23
N SER A 366 -9.96 16.85 -3.06
CA SER A 366 -9.07 15.99 -2.29
C SER A 366 -9.73 15.41 -1.06
N LEU A 367 -9.16 14.30 -0.59
CA LEU A 367 -9.52 13.61 0.63
C LEU A 367 -8.31 12.91 1.23
N ASP A 368 -8.36 12.77 2.55
CA ASP A 368 -7.40 11.96 3.31
C ASP A 368 -8.10 10.72 3.84
N VAL A 369 -7.53 9.56 3.52
CA VAL A 369 -8.20 8.27 3.76
C VAL A 369 -7.24 7.21 4.27
N SER A 370 -7.83 6.30 5.04
CA SER A 370 -7.23 5.06 5.51
C SER A 370 -8.20 3.90 5.26
N LEU A 371 -7.90 2.73 5.81
CA LEU A 371 -8.71 1.52 5.71
C LEU A 371 -9.31 1.16 7.06
N TYR A 372 -10.45 0.48 7.03
CA TYR A 372 -10.95 -0.30 8.15
C TYR A 372 -11.24 -1.74 7.70
N ASP A 373 -11.16 -2.68 8.63
CA ASP A 373 -11.45 -4.09 8.39
C ASP A 373 -12.96 -4.34 8.39
N LEU A 374 -13.50 -4.97 7.35
CA LEU A 374 -14.95 -5.21 7.26
C LEU A 374 -15.48 -6.22 8.28
N ASP A 375 -14.65 -7.17 8.73
CA ASP A 375 -15.09 -8.25 9.62
C ASP A 375 -15.20 -7.76 11.07
N THR A 376 -14.18 -7.05 11.53
CA THR A 376 -14.11 -6.49 12.89
C THR A 376 -14.72 -5.10 12.98
N GLY A 377 -14.79 -4.38 11.87
CA GLY A 377 -15.17 -2.97 11.82
C GLY A 377 -14.08 -2.02 12.35
N SER A 378 -12.90 -2.52 12.70
CA SER A 378 -11.83 -1.72 13.32
C SER A 378 -10.98 -1.00 12.27
N PRO A 379 -10.49 0.22 12.56
CA PRO A 379 -9.46 0.87 11.75
C PRO A 379 -8.23 -0.01 11.56
N ILE A 380 -7.68 -0.03 10.34
CA ILE A 380 -6.43 -0.72 10.03
C ILE A 380 -5.25 0.11 10.53
N LYS A 381 -4.27 -0.56 11.12
CA LYS A 381 -2.97 0.03 11.45
C LYS A 381 -2.14 0.17 10.17
N MET A 382 -2.07 1.38 9.64
CA MET A 382 -1.29 1.72 8.45
C MET A 382 0.17 2.06 8.82
N ILE A 383 0.97 2.41 7.80
CA ILE A 383 2.42 2.65 7.94
C ILE A 383 2.75 3.78 8.93
N SER A 384 1.90 4.81 8.98
CA SER A 384 1.92 5.90 9.96
C SER A 384 0.48 6.24 10.37
N ASP A 385 0.32 7.04 11.42
CA ASP A 385 -0.97 7.71 11.67
C ASP A 385 -1.09 8.99 10.82
N PHE A 386 -2.28 9.59 10.84
CA PHE A 386 -2.59 10.85 10.18
C PHE A 386 -1.70 12.00 10.67
N ASP A 387 -1.15 12.77 9.73
CA ASP A 387 -0.21 13.89 9.97
C ASP A 387 1.01 13.54 10.85
N GLU A 388 1.46 12.29 10.82
CA GLU A 388 2.72 11.91 11.46
C GLU A 388 3.88 12.59 10.74
N LEU A 389 4.68 13.40 11.46
CA LEU A 389 5.79 14.16 10.87
C LEU A 389 7.06 13.31 10.80
N SER A 390 7.00 12.22 10.04
CA SER A 390 8.08 11.25 9.91
C SER A 390 8.24 10.78 8.48
N PRO A 391 9.36 10.14 8.10
CA PRO A 391 9.51 9.52 6.78
C PRO A 391 8.35 8.57 6.41
N ALA A 392 7.64 8.01 7.39
CA ALA A 392 6.52 7.11 7.14
C ALA A 392 5.32 7.78 6.46
N GLN A 393 5.24 9.12 6.44
CA GLN A 393 4.24 9.85 5.67
C GLN A 393 4.39 9.67 4.16
N TYR A 394 5.62 9.45 3.66
CA TYR A 394 5.88 9.37 2.23
C TYR A 394 5.22 8.15 1.60
N ARG A 395 4.63 8.36 0.41
CA ARG A 395 3.91 7.31 -0.33
C ARG A 395 4.79 6.10 -0.65
N SER A 396 6.06 6.35 -0.95
CA SER A 396 7.04 5.34 -1.32
C SER A 396 7.86 4.80 -0.14
N PHE A 397 7.56 5.21 1.10
CA PHE A 397 8.35 4.83 2.27
C PHE A 397 8.47 3.30 2.40
N PRO A 398 9.69 2.74 2.50
CA PRO A 398 9.93 1.30 2.44
C PRO A 398 9.82 0.60 3.80
N GLY A 399 9.63 1.33 4.91
CA GLY A 399 9.64 0.75 6.26
C GLY A 399 8.36 0.01 6.67
N GLY A 400 8.23 -0.24 7.97
CA GLY A 400 7.08 -0.92 8.58
C GLY A 400 7.00 -2.41 8.30
N THR A 401 5.81 -2.97 8.50
CA THR A 401 5.52 -4.39 8.21
C THR A 401 5.23 -4.61 6.72
N ASP A 402 5.40 -5.84 6.24
CA ASP A 402 4.97 -6.26 4.91
C ASP A 402 3.48 -5.98 4.72
N LEU A 403 2.67 -6.29 5.74
CA LEU A 403 1.23 -6.04 5.73
C LEU A 403 0.89 -4.55 5.60
N GLN A 404 1.59 -3.66 6.33
CA GLN A 404 1.36 -2.21 6.22
C GLN A 404 1.66 -1.69 4.81
N ARG A 405 2.76 -2.13 4.21
CA ARG A 405 3.12 -1.74 2.84
C ARG A 405 2.14 -2.28 1.81
N TYR A 406 1.73 -3.54 1.96
CA TYR A 406 0.72 -4.16 1.12
C TYR A 406 -0.61 -3.38 1.19
N LEU A 407 -1.09 -3.06 2.39
CA LEU A 407 -2.37 -2.35 2.57
C LEU A 407 -2.31 -0.92 2.05
N ARG A 408 -1.18 -0.22 2.21
CA ARG A 408 -0.95 1.08 1.57
C ARG A 408 -1.01 0.95 0.04
N GLY A 409 -0.34 -0.05 -0.53
CA GLY A 409 -0.39 -0.33 -1.97
C GLY A 409 -1.80 -0.64 -2.48
N LEU A 410 -2.57 -1.43 -1.72
CA LEU A 410 -3.96 -1.75 -2.03
C LEU A 410 -4.86 -0.50 -2.03
N LEU A 411 -4.73 0.35 -1.02
CA LEU A 411 -5.44 1.63 -0.97
C LEU A 411 -5.08 2.48 -2.19
N ASP A 412 -3.78 2.61 -2.48
CA ASP A 412 -3.29 3.42 -3.58
C ASP A 412 -3.78 2.93 -4.95
N GLU A 413 -3.78 1.62 -5.16
CA GLU A 413 -4.32 0.98 -6.37
C GLU A 413 -5.82 1.29 -6.52
N ALA A 414 -6.61 1.08 -5.46
CA ALA A 414 -8.06 1.29 -5.49
C ALA A 414 -8.42 2.76 -5.79
N MET A 415 -7.70 3.69 -5.17
CA MET A 415 -7.88 5.13 -5.39
C MET A 415 -7.45 5.53 -6.81
N THR A 416 -6.29 5.06 -7.27
CA THR A 416 -5.75 5.38 -8.61
C THR A 416 -6.64 4.86 -9.73
N GLN A 417 -7.09 3.60 -9.65
CA GLN A 417 -8.05 3.01 -10.61
C GLN A 417 -9.38 3.76 -10.63
N SER A 418 -9.72 4.44 -9.53
CA SER A 418 -10.95 5.22 -9.42
C SER A 418 -10.83 6.65 -9.94
N GLY A 419 -9.67 7.08 -10.41
CA GLY A 419 -9.43 8.41 -11.00
C GLY A 419 -8.88 9.44 -10.02
N PHE A 420 -8.34 9.00 -8.89
CA PHE A 420 -7.56 9.84 -7.98
C PHE A 420 -6.07 9.75 -8.31
N LYS A 421 -5.32 10.77 -7.88
CA LYS A 421 -3.86 10.78 -7.87
C LYS A 421 -3.39 10.90 -6.41
N GLY A 422 -2.60 9.95 -5.93
CA GLY A 422 -1.98 10.02 -4.61
C GLY A 422 -0.90 11.11 -4.52
N SER A 423 -0.71 11.68 -3.33
CA SER A 423 0.42 12.55 -3.01
C SER A 423 1.68 11.73 -2.81
N GLU A 424 2.83 12.18 -3.32
CA GLU A 424 4.12 11.56 -3.00
C GLU A 424 4.55 11.82 -1.54
N MET A 425 4.07 12.94 -0.98
CA MET A 425 4.45 13.41 0.36
C MET A 425 3.59 12.79 1.47
N GLU A 426 2.38 12.34 1.16
CA GLU A 426 1.40 11.90 2.15
C GLU A 426 0.63 10.69 1.60
N TRP A 427 0.90 9.49 2.12
CA TRP A 427 0.33 8.26 1.58
C TRP A 427 -1.20 8.18 1.68
N TRP A 428 -1.79 8.94 2.61
CA TRP A 428 -3.24 9.00 2.84
C TRP A 428 -3.94 10.02 1.93
N HIS A 429 -3.20 10.93 1.28
CA HIS A 429 -3.77 12.06 0.55
C HIS A 429 -3.98 11.73 -0.93
N TYR A 430 -5.19 11.97 -1.41
CA TYR A 430 -5.59 11.73 -2.79
C TYR A 430 -6.32 12.93 -3.38
N GLU A 431 -6.03 13.27 -4.64
CA GLU A 431 -6.70 14.34 -5.38
C GLU A 431 -7.41 13.78 -6.62
N TYR A 432 -8.70 14.05 -6.76
CA TYR A 432 -9.47 13.66 -7.93
C TYR A 432 -9.06 14.47 -9.17
N LYS A 433 -8.87 13.81 -10.32
CA LYS A 433 -8.38 14.45 -11.56
C LYS A 433 -9.43 14.67 -12.65
N GLY A 434 -10.68 14.20 -12.47
CA GLY A 434 -11.76 14.30 -13.47
C GLY A 434 -12.75 15.45 -13.31
#